data_AF-A0AAW8EL77-F1
#
_entry.id   AF-A0AAW8EL77-F1
#
_cell.length_a   1.000
_cell.length_b   1.000
_cell.length_c   1.000
_cell.angle_alpha   90.00
_cell.angle_beta   90.00
_cell.angle_gamma   90.00
#
_symmetry.space_group_name_H-M   'P 1'
#
loop_
_entity.id
_entity.type
_entity.pdbx_description
1 polymer ?
#
loop_
_entity_poly.entity_id
_entity_poly.type
_entity_poly.pdbx_seq_one_letter_code
_entity_poly.pdbx_strand_id
1 'polypeptide(L)'
;MSDLEGLGLITSPHTSAGRIPTARGYRLFVDTMLTAQREHMNAPSHLPPDQPQKVIANAANLLSNLSQFVGVVMTPRRASVFKQIEFLRLSDRRLLVIIVSPDGDVQNRVIFPEADYTQSQLVEASNYINAHYAGLTIEQVRDRLQSEVEKLRGEIAALMQAAVKVSSEVLTEAQEDDVVISGERNLLSVTDFSSDMGQLRRAFELFEQKAQLMRLLDVSSKAEGVRIFIGGESQVVPIEELSIVSANYEVDGQVVGTLGVIGPTRMPYERMIQIVDITSRLVSNALSHRK
;
A
#
# COMPACT_ATOMS: atom_id res chain seq x y z
N MET A 1 4.42 40.75 0.23
CA MET A 1 3.13 40.21 0.69
C MET A 1 2.06 40.32 -0.40
N SER A 2 1.78 41.52 -0.93
CA SER A 2 0.81 41.69 -2.04
C SER A 2 1.11 40.82 -3.26
N ASP A 3 2.38 40.69 -3.66
CA ASP A 3 2.76 39.86 -4.81
C ASP A 3 2.53 38.36 -4.57
N LEU A 4 2.76 37.87 -3.33
CA LEU A 4 2.53 36.48 -2.96
C LEU A 4 1.02 36.15 -2.94
N GLU A 5 0.19 37.11 -2.53
CA GLU A 5 -1.27 36.99 -2.58
C GLU A 5 -1.78 37.03 -4.03
N GLY A 6 -1.23 37.91 -4.86
CA GLY A 6 -1.51 37.97 -6.30
C GLY A 6 -1.10 36.69 -7.05
N LEU A 7 -0.03 36.02 -6.61
CA LEU A 7 0.38 34.70 -7.11
C LEU A 7 -0.44 33.53 -6.52
N GLY A 8 -1.33 33.81 -5.56
CA GLY A 8 -2.16 32.81 -4.89
C GLY A 8 -1.40 31.90 -3.92
N LEU A 9 -0.22 32.32 -3.45
CA LEU A 9 0.62 31.55 -2.51
C LEU A 9 0.22 31.76 -1.05
N ILE A 10 -0.43 32.88 -0.74
CA ILE A 10 -0.96 33.20 0.59
C ILE A 10 -2.39 33.76 0.48
N THR A 11 -3.19 33.59 1.53
CA THR A 11 -4.56 34.10 1.63
C THR A 11 -4.83 34.64 3.04
N SER A 12 -5.93 35.38 3.25
CA SER A 12 -6.42 35.71 4.61
C SER A 12 -7.67 34.92 4.93
N PRO A 13 -7.71 34.20 6.06
CA PRO A 13 -8.93 33.52 6.51
C PRO A 13 -10.01 34.52 6.94
N HIS A 14 -9.61 35.69 7.46
CA HIS A 14 -10.51 36.79 7.81
C HIS A 14 -9.90 38.14 7.42
N THR A 15 -10.74 39.15 7.21
CA THR A 15 -10.34 40.51 6.77
C THR A 15 -9.38 41.22 7.73
N SER A 16 -9.34 40.83 9.00
CA SER A 16 -8.46 41.36 10.04
C SER A 16 -7.36 40.38 10.50
N ALA A 17 -7.27 39.19 9.90
CA ALA A 17 -6.27 38.19 10.24
C ALA A 17 -5.00 38.32 9.36
N GLY A 18 -3.86 37.91 9.92
CA GLY A 18 -2.62 37.74 9.15
C GLY A 18 -2.79 36.78 7.97
N ARG A 19 -1.82 36.78 7.05
CA ARG A 19 -1.85 35.89 5.87
C ARG A 19 -1.38 34.49 6.25
N ILE A 20 -1.99 33.47 5.65
CA ILE A 20 -1.63 32.06 5.77
C ILE A 20 -1.23 31.49 4.40
N PRO A 21 -0.30 30.53 4.32
CA PRO A 21 0.04 29.88 3.06
C PRO A 21 -1.16 29.08 2.50
N THR A 22 -1.30 29.10 1.18
CA THR A 22 -2.19 28.18 0.45
C THR A 22 -1.46 26.86 0.18
N ALA A 23 -2.16 25.84 -0.34
CA ALA A 23 -1.52 24.60 -0.80
C ALA A 23 -0.38 24.88 -1.80
N ARG A 24 -0.57 25.83 -2.72
CA ARG A 24 0.48 26.28 -3.67
C ARG A 24 1.65 26.95 -2.95
N GLY A 25 1.38 27.69 -1.88
CA GLY A 25 2.40 28.29 -1.02
C GLY A 25 3.28 27.22 -0.35
N TYR A 26 2.65 26.20 0.25
CA TYR A 26 3.39 25.08 0.85
C TYR A 26 4.14 24.26 -0.20
N ARG A 27 3.56 24.02 -1.38
CA ARG A 27 4.22 23.34 -2.50
C ARG A 27 5.51 24.05 -2.88
N LEU A 28 5.46 25.36 -3.13
CA LEU A 28 6.64 26.16 -3.44
C LEU A 28 7.70 26.06 -2.33
N PHE A 29 7.28 26.18 -1.06
CA PHE A 29 8.19 26.04 0.08
C PHE A 29 8.89 24.68 0.11
N VAL A 30 8.11 23.59 0.02
CA VAL A 30 8.62 22.22 0.05
C VAL A 30 9.58 21.94 -1.11
N ASP A 31 9.23 22.39 -2.32
CA ASP A 31 10.07 22.20 -3.51
C ASP A 31 11.43 22.90 -3.34
N THR A 32 11.47 24.09 -2.73
CA THR A 32 12.74 24.78 -2.42
C THR A 32 13.54 24.15 -1.27
N MET A 33 12.87 23.49 -0.32
CA MET A 33 13.51 22.80 0.80
C MET A 33 14.17 21.50 0.38
N LEU A 34 13.56 20.71 -0.52
CA LEU A 34 14.15 19.46 -1.01
C LEU A 34 15.51 19.67 -1.71
N THR A 35 15.78 20.87 -2.21
CA THR A 35 17.08 21.28 -2.76
C THR A 35 18.15 21.65 -1.72
N ALA A 36 17.79 21.86 -0.44
CA ALA A 36 18.69 22.30 0.62
C ALA A 36 18.89 21.19 1.68
N GLN A 37 20.07 20.56 1.64
CA GLN A 37 20.72 19.70 2.65
C GLN A 37 19.89 18.70 3.50
N ARG A 38 20.27 17.42 3.38
CA ARG A 38 19.85 16.32 4.28
C ARG A 38 20.69 16.36 5.57
N GLU A 39 20.16 16.92 6.66
CA GLU A 39 20.76 16.69 7.98
C GLU A 39 20.46 15.26 8.48
N HIS A 40 21.46 14.65 9.11
CA HIS A 40 21.38 13.28 9.59
C HIS A 40 20.79 13.27 11.00
N MET A 41 19.52 12.85 11.16
CA MET A 41 19.05 12.44 12.48
C MET A 41 19.54 11.03 12.79
N ASN A 42 20.08 10.83 14.00
CA ASN A 42 20.44 9.50 14.50
C ASN A 42 19.17 8.73 14.86
N ALA A 43 18.91 7.64 14.15
CA ALA A 43 17.73 6.81 14.36
C ALA A 43 17.90 5.89 15.59
N PRO A 44 16.82 5.61 16.34
CA PRO A 44 16.86 4.61 17.39
C PRO A 44 17.16 3.21 16.81
N SER A 45 17.96 2.46 17.56
CA SER A 45 18.58 1.21 17.17
C SER A 45 17.63 0.00 17.24
N HIS A 46 17.71 -0.80 16.17
CA HIS A 46 17.26 -2.20 15.99
C HIS A 46 15.75 -2.48 16.06
N LEU A 47 15.16 -2.71 14.88
CA LEU A 47 13.93 -3.50 14.73
C LEU A 47 14.31 -4.99 14.72
N PRO A 48 13.76 -5.83 15.61
CA PRO A 48 14.07 -7.26 15.61
C PRO A 48 13.54 -7.94 14.34
N PRO A 49 14.40 -8.65 13.57
CA PRO A 49 14.09 -9.10 12.20
C PRO A 49 13.19 -10.34 12.11
N ASP A 50 12.94 -11.06 13.22
CA ASP A 50 12.33 -12.39 13.15
C ASP A 50 10.85 -12.41 12.74
N GLN A 51 10.19 -11.25 12.63
CA GLN A 51 8.77 -11.15 12.22
C GLN A 51 8.51 -9.89 11.38
N PRO A 52 8.47 -9.99 10.03
CA PRO A 52 8.24 -8.85 9.12
C PRO A 52 7.01 -8.01 9.47
N GLN A 53 5.90 -8.65 9.86
CA GLN A 53 4.68 -7.96 10.29
C GLN A 53 4.90 -7.09 11.54
N LYS A 54 5.73 -7.54 12.49
CA LYS A 54 6.08 -6.73 13.68
C LYS A 54 6.96 -5.55 13.31
N VAL A 55 7.88 -5.72 12.36
CA VAL A 55 8.72 -4.62 11.85
C VAL A 55 7.82 -3.54 11.24
N ILE A 56 6.86 -3.93 10.41
CA ILE A 56 5.86 -3.04 9.80
C ILE A 56 5.03 -2.31 10.85
N ALA A 57 4.48 -3.04 11.83
CA ALA A 57 3.68 -2.43 12.90
C ALA A 57 4.49 -1.46 13.78
N ASN A 58 5.73 -1.83 14.11
CA ASN A 58 6.63 -0.96 14.85
C ASN A 58 7.00 0.29 14.06
N ALA A 59 7.16 0.19 12.73
CA ALA A 59 7.41 1.34 11.88
C ALA A 59 6.22 2.31 11.86
N ALA A 60 4.98 1.83 11.74
CA ALA A 60 3.79 2.69 11.83
C ALA A 60 3.72 3.42 13.18
N ASN A 61 3.98 2.72 14.28
CA ASN A 61 4.05 3.30 15.62
C ASN A 61 5.20 4.32 15.77
N LEU A 62 6.37 4.03 15.20
CA LEU A 62 7.52 4.92 15.25
C LEU A 62 7.24 6.21 14.49
N LEU A 63 6.67 6.11 13.29
CA LEU A 63 6.24 7.26 12.49
C LEU A 63 5.26 8.12 13.29
N SER A 64 4.21 7.51 13.85
CA SER A 64 3.20 8.19 14.66
C SER A 64 3.82 8.90 15.87
N ASN A 65 4.64 8.20 16.65
CA ASN A 65 5.27 8.75 17.86
C ASN A 65 6.24 9.90 17.56
N LEU A 66 7.07 9.78 16.52
CA LEU A 66 8.04 10.81 16.17
C LEU A 66 7.39 12.04 15.51
N SER A 67 6.33 11.82 14.73
CA SER A 67 5.63 12.87 14.00
C SER A 67 4.54 13.56 14.80
N GLN A 68 3.95 12.88 15.79
CA GLN A 68 2.70 13.26 16.46
C GLN A 68 1.51 13.37 15.48
N PHE A 69 1.56 12.59 14.40
CA PHE A 69 0.50 12.48 13.40
C PHE A 69 0.17 11.00 13.15
N VAL A 70 -0.59 10.70 12.09
CA VAL A 70 -0.94 9.32 11.75
C VAL A 70 0.23 8.70 10.98
N GLY A 71 0.80 7.62 11.49
CA GLY A 71 1.78 6.79 10.79
C GLY A 71 1.07 5.69 10.01
N VAL A 72 1.43 5.54 8.74
CA VAL A 72 0.88 4.50 7.86
C VAL A 72 2.01 3.73 7.21
N VAL A 73 1.90 2.40 7.19
CA VAL A 73 2.78 1.52 6.43
C VAL A 73 1.91 0.61 5.58
N MET A 74 2.20 0.58 4.30
CA MET A 74 1.51 -0.24 3.32
C MET A 74 2.50 -1.22 2.69
N THR A 75 2.13 -2.49 2.69
CA THR A 75 2.82 -3.53 1.92
C THR A 75 1.90 -3.93 0.77
N PRO A 76 1.97 -3.29 -0.42
CA PRO A 76 1.25 -3.78 -1.58
C PRO A 76 1.67 -5.22 -1.82
N ARG A 77 0.72 -6.15 -1.77
CA ARG A 77 0.98 -7.50 -2.25
C ARG A 77 1.30 -7.41 -3.72
N ARG A 78 2.53 -7.77 -4.07
CA ARG A 78 2.85 -8.03 -5.47
C ARG A 78 1.91 -9.11 -5.94
N ALA A 79 1.24 -8.85 -7.05
CA ALA A 79 0.58 -9.89 -7.80
C ALA A 79 1.67 -10.90 -8.20
N SER A 80 1.78 -11.99 -7.43
CA SER A 80 2.78 -13.01 -7.68
C SER A 80 2.37 -13.70 -8.97
N VAL A 81 3.16 -13.50 -10.02
CA VAL A 81 3.07 -14.33 -11.21
C VAL A 81 3.42 -15.75 -10.79
N PHE A 82 2.74 -16.74 -11.34
CA PHE A 82 3.12 -18.13 -11.09
C PHE A 82 4.02 -18.61 -12.23
N LYS A 83 5.00 -19.42 -11.87
CA LYS A 83 5.82 -20.20 -12.80
C LYS A 83 5.15 -21.54 -13.13
N GLN A 84 4.53 -22.17 -12.12
CA GLN A 84 3.91 -23.48 -12.28
C GLN A 84 2.71 -23.65 -11.33
N ILE A 85 1.66 -24.31 -11.82
CA ILE A 85 0.49 -24.74 -11.05
C ILE A 85 0.28 -26.24 -11.22
N GLU A 86 -0.02 -26.93 -10.13
CA GLU A 86 -0.39 -28.35 -10.12
C GLU A 86 -1.65 -28.59 -9.28
N PHE A 87 -2.49 -29.51 -9.75
CA PHE A 87 -3.63 -30.02 -9.00
C PHE A 87 -3.41 -31.47 -8.56
N LEU A 88 -3.65 -31.72 -7.27
CA LEU A 88 -3.59 -33.04 -6.67
C LEU A 88 -4.92 -33.37 -6.00
N ARG A 89 -5.42 -34.58 -6.22
CA ARG A 89 -6.62 -35.05 -5.53
C ARG A 89 -6.28 -35.47 -4.10
N LEU A 90 -6.97 -34.91 -3.11
CA LEU A 90 -6.85 -35.33 -1.70
C LEU A 90 -7.96 -36.31 -1.31
N SER A 91 -9.19 -36.02 -1.71
CA SER A 91 -10.37 -36.86 -1.53
C SER A 91 -11.43 -36.48 -2.57
N ASP A 92 -12.59 -37.13 -2.51
CA ASP A 92 -13.75 -36.71 -3.29
C ASP A 92 -14.07 -35.25 -2.95
N ARG A 93 -14.14 -34.41 -3.99
CA ARG A 93 -14.41 -32.96 -3.88
C ARG A 93 -13.41 -32.16 -3.01
N ARG A 94 -12.19 -32.66 -2.83
CA ARG A 94 -11.10 -31.93 -2.16
C ARG A 94 -9.81 -32.06 -2.97
N LEU A 95 -9.32 -30.93 -3.47
CA LEU A 95 -8.10 -30.88 -4.27
C LEU A 95 -7.08 -29.97 -3.60
N LEU A 96 -5.81 -30.32 -3.70
CA LEU A 96 -4.68 -29.46 -3.37
C LEU A 96 -4.17 -28.81 -4.65
N VAL A 97 -4.11 -27.48 -4.66
CA VAL A 97 -3.48 -26.65 -5.68
C VAL A 97 -2.12 -26.25 -5.16
N ILE A 98 -1.07 -26.57 -5.90
CA ILE A 98 0.29 -26.14 -5.61
C ILE A 98 0.65 -25.06 -6.62
N ILE A 99 1.05 -23.88 -6.15
CA ILE A 99 1.41 -22.73 -6.98
C ILE A 99 2.86 -22.38 -6.66
N VAL A 100 3.72 -22.39 -7.68
CA VAL A 100 5.14 -22.07 -7.54
C VAL A 100 5.40 -20.71 -8.20
N SER A 101 5.99 -19.76 -7.47
CA SER A 101 6.42 -18.47 -8.02
C SER A 101 7.75 -18.60 -8.80
N PRO A 102 8.13 -17.63 -9.65
CA PRO A 102 9.46 -17.59 -10.26
C PRO A 102 10.60 -17.59 -9.25
N ASP A 103 10.35 -17.00 -8.08
CA ASP A 103 11.32 -16.85 -6.99
C ASP A 103 11.46 -18.14 -6.15
N GLY A 104 10.65 -19.16 -6.45
CA GLY A 104 10.72 -20.48 -5.81
C GLY A 104 9.79 -20.65 -4.61
N ASP A 105 8.98 -19.64 -4.28
CA ASP A 105 7.97 -19.77 -3.22
C ASP A 105 6.88 -20.75 -3.66
N VAL A 106 6.50 -21.65 -2.74
CA VAL A 106 5.47 -22.67 -2.97
C VAL A 106 4.26 -22.37 -2.10
N GLN A 107 3.11 -22.14 -2.72
CA GLN A 107 1.83 -21.94 -2.05
C GLN A 107 0.95 -23.18 -2.22
N ASN A 108 0.52 -23.74 -1.09
CA ASN A 108 -0.35 -24.92 -1.03
C ASN A 108 -1.77 -24.48 -0.66
N ARG A 109 -2.75 -24.72 -1.54
CA ARG A 109 -4.16 -24.34 -1.33
C ARG A 109 -5.09 -25.52 -1.48
N VAL A 110 -5.99 -25.71 -0.52
CA VAL A 110 -7.05 -26.71 -0.64
C VAL A 110 -8.29 -26.06 -1.26
N ILE A 111 -8.83 -26.65 -2.32
CA ILE A 111 -10.07 -26.20 -2.98
C ILE A 111 -11.13 -27.30 -2.93
N PHE A 112 -12.40 -26.88 -2.94
CA PHE A 112 -13.57 -27.75 -2.82
C PHE A 112 -14.46 -27.61 -4.05
N PRO A 113 -14.16 -28.31 -5.16
CA PRO A 113 -14.96 -28.22 -6.37
C PRO A 113 -16.38 -28.78 -6.21
N GLU A 114 -17.28 -28.31 -7.07
CA GLU A 114 -18.67 -28.81 -7.13
C GLU A 114 -18.77 -30.20 -7.76
N ALA A 115 -17.92 -30.49 -8.74
CA ALA A 115 -17.79 -31.78 -9.40
C ALA A 115 -16.60 -32.59 -8.85
N ASP A 116 -16.66 -33.91 -8.99
CA ASP A 116 -15.50 -34.76 -8.76
C ASP A 116 -14.64 -34.82 -10.04
N TYR A 117 -13.33 -34.81 -9.86
CA TYR A 117 -12.37 -34.80 -10.97
C TYR A 117 -11.44 -36.00 -10.90
N THR A 118 -11.24 -36.64 -12.05
CA THR A 118 -10.28 -37.72 -12.22
C THR A 118 -8.85 -37.18 -12.23
N GLN A 119 -7.88 -38.01 -11.87
CA GLN A 119 -6.47 -37.63 -11.91
C GLN A 119 -6.03 -37.16 -13.31
N SER A 120 -6.54 -37.79 -14.37
CA SER A 120 -6.26 -37.39 -15.76
C SER A 120 -6.76 -35.99 -16.09
N GLN A 121 -7.97 -35.61 -15.63
CA GLN A 121 -8.52 -34.27 -15.83
C GLN A 121 -7.69 -33.20 -15.09
N LEU A 122 -7.21 -33.52 -13.89
CA LEU A 122 -6.36 -32.62 -13.10
C LEU A 122 -4.99 -32.38 -13.76
N VAL A 123 -4.40 -33.44 -14.34
CA VAL A 123 -3.15 -33.34 -15.11
C VAL A 123 -3.36 -32.54 -16.39
N GLU A 124 -4.46 -32.80 -17.13
CA GLU A 124 -4.81 -32.04 -18.34
C GLU A 124 -4.98 -30.55 -18.02
N ALA A 125 -5.71 -30.23 -16.95
CA ALA A 125 -5.89 -28.85 -16.49
C ALA A 125 -4.54 -28.19 -16.13
N SER A 126 -3.70 -28.86 -15.32
CA SER A 126 -2.37 -28.35 -14.93
C SER A 126 -1.52 -28.04 -16.16
N ASN A 127 -1.44 -28.97 -17.12
CA ASN A 127 -0.67 -28.81 -18.35
C ASN A 127 -1.19 -27.66 -19.20
N TYR A 128 -2.51 -27.56 -19.35
CA TYR A 128 -3.13 -26.47 -20.11
C TYR A 128 -2.78 -25.11 -19.53
N ILE A 129 -2.84 -24.97 -18.20
CA ILE A 129 -2.55 -23.70 -17.50
C ILE A 129 -1.10 -23.31 -17.65
N ASN A 130 -0.19 -24.25 -17.36
CA ASN A 130 1.24 -23.99 -17.46
C ASN A 130 1.66 -23.64 -18.89
N ALA A 131 0.98 -24.19 -19.91
CA ALA A 131 1.25 -23.86 -21.30
C ALA A 131 0.74 -22.47 -21.73
N HIS A 132 -0.43 -22.04 -21.24
CA HIS A 132 -1.09 -20.82 -21.76
C HIS A 132 -0.99 -19.60 -20.85
N TYR A 133 -0.76 -19.81 -19.56
CA TYR A 133 -0.91 -18.76 -18.54
C TYR A 133 0.31 -18.62 -17.61
N ALA A 134 1.33 -19.45 -17.74
CA ALA A 134 2.56 -19.30 -16.96
C ALA A 134 3.18 -17.91 -17.15
N GLY A 135 3.69 -17.33 -16.06
CA GLY A 135 4.23 -15.97 -16.04
C GLY A 135 3.17 -14.87 -15.91
N LEU A 136 1.88 -15.22 -15.85
CA LEU A 136 0.81 -14.28 -15.53
C LEU A 136 0.46 -14.33 -14.04
N THR A 137 -0.14 -13.25 -13.56
CA THR A 137 -0.73 -13.20 -12.21
C THR A 137 -2.05 -13.95 -12.17
N ILE A 138 -2.42 -14.49 -11.02
CA ILE A 138 -3.71 -15.17 -10.82
C ILE A 138 -4.89 -14.27 -11.24
N GLU A 139 -4.81 -12.95 -11.00
CA GLU A 139 -5.82 -11.98 -11.42
C GLU A 139 -5.91 -11.84 -12.94
N GLN A 140 -4.77 -11.73 -13.63
CA GLN A 140 -4.78 -11.68 -15.10
C GLN A 140 -5.33 -12.96 -15.72
N VAL A 141 -5.04 -14.11 -15.11
CA VAL A 141 -5.61 -15.39 -15.54
C VAL A 141 -7.11 -15.40 -15.34
N ARG A 142 -7.62 -14.91 -14.20
CA ARG A 142 -9.06 -14.74 -13.96
C ARG A 142 -9.72 -13.92 -15.06
N ASP A 143 -9.18 -12.74 -15.32
CA ASP A 143 -9.80 -11.78 -16.23
C ASP A 143 -9.82 -12.31 -17.67
N ARG A 144 -8.73 -12.98 -18.10
CA ARG A 144 -8.70 -13.68 -19.38
C ARG A 144 -9.68 -14.82 -19.44
N LEU A 145 -9.71 -15.68 -18.42
CA LEU A 145 -10.62 -16.81 -18.39
C LEU A 145 -12.07 -16.34 -18.45
N GLN A 146 -12.42 -15.26 -17.74
CA GLN A 146 -13.77 -14.70 -17.75
C GLN A 146 -14.17 -14.17 -19.13
N SER A 147 -13.20 -13.70 -19.93
CA SER A 147 -13.41 -13.32 -21.32
C SER A 147 -13.42 -14.50 -22.32
N GLU A 148 -12.79 -15.63 -21.96
CA GLU A 148 -12.57 -16.79 -22.84
C GLU A 148 -13.42 -18.02 -22.51
N VAL A 149 -14.32 -17.94 -21.51
CA VAL A 149 -15.13 -19.08 -21.01
C VAL A 149 -15.87 -19.82 -22.14
N GLU A 150 -16.27 -19.13 -23.21
CA GLU A 150 -16.99 -19.76 -24.33
C GLU A 150 -16.14 -20.73 -25.16
N LYS A 151 -14.80 -20.68 -25.09
CA LYS A 151 -13.89 -21.51 -25.92
C LYS A 151 -13.26 -22.69 -25.18
N LEU A 152 -13.33 -22.72 -23.85
CA LEU A 152 -12.69 -23.74 -23.02
C LEU A 152 -13.67 -24.86 -22.65
N ARG A 153 -13.18 -26.10 -22.56
CA ARG A 153 -13.97 -27.21 -21.96
C ARG A 153 -14.42 -26.77 -20.57
N GLY A 154 -15.74 -26.74 -20.33
CA GLY A 154 -16.33 -26.16 -19.12
C GLY A 154 -15.77 -26.72 -17.80
N GLU A 155 -15.28 -27.96 -17.81
CA GLU A 155 -14.64 -28.62 -16.67
C GLU A 155 -13.32 -27.97 -16.23
N ILE A 156 -12.47 -27.57 -17.19
CA ILE A 156 -11.19 -26.88 -16.91
C ILE A 156 -11.47 -25.46 -16.43
N ALA A 157 -12.44 -24.78 -17.04
CA ALA A 157 -12.86 -23.44 -16.64
C ALA A 157 -13.40 -23.42 -15.21
N ALA A 158 -14.20 -24.43 -14.82
CA ALA A 158 -14.75 -24.54 -13.46
C ALA A 158 -13.67 -24.79 -12.39
N LEU A 159 -12.72 -25.70 -12.66
CA LEU A 159 -11.55 -25.93 -11.79
C LEU A 159 -10.74 -24.65 -11.59
N MET A 160 -10.57 -23.88 -12.66
CA MET A 160 -9.85 -22.62 -12.61
C MET A 160 -10.59 -21.54 -11.86
N GLN A 161 -11.89 -21.38 -12.08
CA GLN A 161 -12.69 -20.45 -11.31
C GLN A 161 -12.63 -20.79 -9.82
N ALA A 162 -12.66 -22.08 -9.44
CA ALA A 162 -12.50 -22.48 -8.05
C ALA A 162 -11.10 -22.14 -7.48
N ALA A 163 -10.02 -22.43 -8.22
CA ALA A 163 -8.65 -22.14 -7.81
C ALA A 163 -8.39 -20.64 -7.66
N VAL A 164 -8.84 -19.85 -8.63
CA VAL A 164 -8.76 -18.40 -8.64
C VAL A 164 -9.62 -17.80 -7.54
N LYS A 165 -10.86 -18.29 -7.35
CA LYS A 165 -11.79 -17.79 -6.34
C LYS A 165 -11.22 -17.96 -4.93
N VAL A 166 -10.74 -19.14 -4.58
CA VAL A 166 -10.10 -19.38 -3.27
C VAL A 166 -8.83 -18.55 -3.09
N SER A 167 -8.05 -18.36 -4.17
CA SER A 167 -6.92 -17.43 -4.12
C SER A 167 -7.40 -16.00 -3.87
N SER A 168 -8.48 -15.54 -4.51
CA SER A 168 -9.01 -14.18 -4.37
C SER A 168 -9.71 -13.92 -3.04
N GLU A 169 -10.43 -14.89 -2.47
CA GLU A 169 -11.14 -14.74 -1.19
C GLU A 169 -10.14 -14.61 -0.03
N VAL A 170 -9.11 -15.45 -0.01
CA VAL A 170 -8.00 -15.33 0.96
C VAL A 170 -7.18 -14.06 0.71
N LEU A 171 -7.05 -13.60 -0.54
CA LEU A 171 -6.44 -12.30 -0.84
C LEU A 171 -7.29 -11.14 -0.31
N THR A 172 -8.62 -11.26 -0.30
CA THR A 172 -9.54 -10.23 0.24
C THR A 172 -9.49 -10.20 1.76
N GLU A 173 -9.46 -11.34 2.44
CA GLU A 173 -9.26 -11.38 3.90
C GLU A 173 -7.86 -10.88 4.29
N ALA A 174 -6.86 -11.14 3.47
CA ALA A 174 -5.50 -10.69 3.70
C ALA A 174 -5.22 -9.24 3.27
N GLN A 175 -6.12 -8.61 2.51
CA GLN A 175 -6.10 -7.16 2.22
C GLN A 175 -6.26 -6.32 3.49
N GLU A 176 -6.86 -6.88 4.56
CA GLU A 176 -6.93 -6.20 5.85
C GLU A 176 -5.55 -6.01 6.51
N ASP A 177 -4.57 -6.87 6.20
CA ASP A 177 -3.21 -6.82 6.74
C ASP A 177 -2.23 -5.98 5.89
N ASP A 178 -2.65 -5.52 4.71
CA ASP A 178 -1.77 -4.82 3.76
C ASP A 178 -1.53 -3.35 4.12
N VAL A 179 -2.31 -2.81 5.05
CA VAL A 179 -2.18 -1.44 5.58
C VAL A 179 -2.20 -1.46 7.10
N VAL A 180 -1.12 -0.99 7.72
CA VAL A 180 -1.03 -0.76 9.15
C VAL A 180 -1.06 0.74 9.43
N ILE A 181 -1.98 1.15 10.29
CA ILE A 181 -2.21 2.55 10.68
C ILE A 181 -1.94 2.67 12.19
N SER A 182 -1.34 3.77 12.61
CA SER A 182 -1.14 4.10 14.01
C SER A 182 -1.27 5.60 14.25
N GLY A 183 -1.85 5.98 15.38
CA GLY A 183 -1.91 7.37 15.82
C GLY A 183 -3.07 8.17 15.24
N GLU A 184 -4.16 7.54 14.81
CA GLU A 184 -5.37 8.22 14.30
C GLU A 184 -5.88 9.26 15.30
N ARG A 185 -5.76 8.95 16.60
CA ARG A 185 -6.14 9.84 17.70
C ARG A 185 -5.31 11.11 17.78
N ASN A 186 -4.09 11.14 17.22
CA ASN A 186 -3.25 12.33 17.24
C ASN A 186 -3.89 13.49 16.48
N LEU A 187 -4.70 13.20 15.45
CA LEU A 187 -5.44 14.23 14.72
C LEU A 187 -6.49 14.95 15.57
N LEU A 188 -6.99 14.32 16.64
CA LEU A 188 -7.89 14.97 17.60
C LEU A 188 -7.21 16.10 18.38
N SER A 189 -5.87 16.04 18.49
CA SER A 189 -5.07 17.02 19.24
C SER A 189 -4.57 18.16 18.35
N VAL A 190 -4.83 18.11 17.04
CA VAL A 190 -4.41 19.13 16.08
C VAL A 190 -5.43 20.26 16.05
N THR A 191 -4.96 21.48 16.32
CA THR A 191 -5.80 22.69 16.39
C THR A 191 -6.55 22.97 15.09
N ASP A 192 -5.97 22.63 13.94
CA ASP A 192 -6.58 22.85 12.62
C ASP A 192 -7.90 22.05 12.44
N PHE A 193 -8.08 20.93 13.16
CA PHE A 193 -9.33 20.15 13.16
C PHE A 193 -10.26 20.47 14.33
N SER A 194 -9.77 21.19 15.34
CA SER A 194 -10.54 21.49 16.56
C SER A 194 -11.76 22.40 16.33
N SER A 195 -11.74 23.20 15.26
CA SER A 195 -12.81 24.13 14.91
C SER A 195 -13.88 23.56 13.96
N ASP A 196 -13.64 22.38 13.35
CA ASP A 196 -14.54 21.80 12.36
C ASP A 196 -14.63 20.27 12.51
N MET A 197 -15.66 19.83 13.23
CA MET A 197 -15.96 18.41 13.42
C MET A 197 -16.25 17.67 12.10
N GLY A 198 -16.70 18.39 11.07
CA GLY A 198 -16.95 17.81 9.74
C GLY A 198 -15.65 17.43 9.03
N GLN A 199 -14.61 18.26 9.13
CA GLN A 199 -13.27 17.93 8.61
C GLN A 199 -12.68 16.72 9.32
N LEU A 200 -12.80 16.69 10.64
CA LEU A 200 -12.32 15.58 11.45
C LEU A 200 -13.01 14.27 11.06
N ARG A 201 -14.34 14.29 10.91
CA ARG A 201 -15.11 13.11 10.47
C ARG A 201 -14.66 12.60 9.11
N ARG A 202 -14.47 13.49 8.12
CA ARG A 202 -13.95 13.11 6.79
C ARG A 202 -12.56 12.48 6.87
N ALA A 203 -11.68 13.02 7.72
CA ALA A 203 -10.37 12.45 7.95
C ALA A 203 -10.45 11.03 8.56
N PHE A 204 -11.34 10.81 9.54
CA PHE A 204 -11.56 9.47 10.10
C PHE A 204 -12.16 8.48 9.09
N GLU A 205 -13.12 8.93 8.27
CA GLU A 205 -13.70 8.11 7.19
C GLU A 205 -12.63 7.64 6.19
N LEU A 206 -11.56 8.43 5.96
CA LEU A 206 -10.42 8.00 5.14
C LEU A 206 -9.66 6.83 5.78
N PHE A 207 -9.42 6.87 7.09
CA PHE A 207 -8.67 5.80 7.79
C PHE A 207 -9.48 4.51 7.92
N GLU A 208 -10.81 4.62 8.03
CA GLU A 208 -11.69 3.46 7.98
C GLU A 208 -11.70 2.81 6.59
N GLN A 209 -11.55 3.60 5.53
CA GLN A 209 -11.53 3.11 4.15
C GLN A 209 -10.11 2.79 3.67
N LYS A 210 -9.54 1.66 4.16
CA LYS A 210 -8.21 1.16 3.76
C LYS A 210 -7.96 1.14 2.24
N ALA A 211 -8.98 0.83 1.43
CA ALA A 211 -8.87 0.84 -0.02
C ALA A 211 -8.57 2.23 -0.61
N GLN A 212 -9.07 3.32 0.01
CA GLN A 212 -8.74 4.68 -0.42
C GLN A 212 -7.30 5.04 -0.06
N LEU A 213 -6.84 4.68 1.14
CA LEU A 213 -5.45 4.85 1.56
C LEU A 213 -4.49 4.07 0.68
N MET A 214 -4.82 2.83 0.32
CA MET A 214 -4.01 2.03 -0.59
C MET A 214 -3.85 2.72 -1.94
N ARG A 215 -4.93 3.25 -2.53
CA ARG A 215 -4.82 3.98 -3.80
C ARG A 215 -3.98 5.25 -3.70
N LEU A 216 -4.02 5.95 -2.57
CA LEU A 216 -3.14 7.12 -2.33
C LEU A 216 -1.66 6.75 -2.29
N LEU A 217 -1.35 5.68 -1.56
CA LEU A 217 0.02 5.23 -1.34
C LEU A 217 0.58 4.43 -2.53
N ASP A 218 -0.28 3.83 -3.36
CA ASP A 218 0.13 3.11 -4.57
C ASP A 218 0.52 4.07 -5.72
N VAL A 219 -0.16 5.21 -5.85
CA VAL A 219 0.33 6.31 -6.72
C VAL A 219 1.73 6.73 -6.29
N SER A 220 2.10 6.53 -5.01
CA SER A 220 3.40 6.83 -4.40
C SER A 220 4.56 5.87 -4.75
N SER A 221 4.29 4.69 -5.32
CA SER A 221 5.30 3.62 -5.51
C SER A 221 6.27 3.84 -6.69
N LYS A 222 5.89 4.63 -7.71
CA LYS A 222 6.61 4.76 -9.00
C LYS A 222 7.77 5.78 -9.08
N ALA A 223 8.17 6.43 -7.99
CA ALA A 223 9.18 7.49 -8.03
C ALA A 223 10.23 7.29 -6.92
N GLU A 224 11.48 7.62 -7.19
CA GLU A 224 12.58 7.53 -6.23
C GLU A 224 12.51 8.67 -5.20
N GLY A 225 12.70 8.32 -3.92
CA GLY A 225 12.79 9.29 -2.82
C GLY A 225 11.48 9.58 -2.09
N VAL A 226 11.49 10.68 -1.33
CA VAL A 226 10.34 11.13 -0.52
C VAL A 226 9.33 11.85 -1.40
N ARG A 227 8.05 11.49 -1.24
CA ARG A 227 6.92 12.09 -1.94
C ARG A 227 6.00 12.81 -0.98
N ILE A 228 5.46 13.92 -1.46
CA ILE A 228 4.67 14.84 -0.65
C ILE A 228 3.43 15.19 -1.44
N PHE A 229 2.26 14.97 -0.86
CA PHE A 229 0.97 15.45 -1.35
C PHE A 229 0.44 16.47 -0.36
N ILE A 230 0.00 17.62 -0.86
CA ILE A 230 -0.45 18.77 -0.09
C ILE A 230 -1.87 19.09 -0.53
N GLY A 231 -2.84 18.93 0.36
CA GLY A 231 -4.20 19.46 0.24
C GLY A 231 -4.84 19.35 -1.16
N GLY A 232 -5.54 18.24 -1.41
CA GLY A 232 -6.33 18.07 -2.64
C GLY A 232 -5.53 17.87 -3.94
N GLU A 233 -4.19 17.88 -3.91
CA GLU A 233 -3.34 17.53 -5.06
C GLU A 233 -3.51 16.08 -5.54
N SER A 234 -4.01 15.20 -4.68
CA SER A 234 -4.34 13.84 -5.06
C SER A 234 -5.71 13.78 -5.73
N GLN A 235 -5.75 13.34 -6.98
CA GLN A 235 -7.02 13.05 -7.69
C GLN A 235 -7.81 11.90 -7.05
N VAL A 236 -7.17 11.09 -6.20
CA VAL A 236 -7.76 9.90 -5.58
C VAL A 236 -8.43 10.22 -4.25
N VAL A 237 -7.92 11.20 -3.49
CA VAL A 237 -8.51 11.66 -2.23
C VAL A 237 -8.43 13.19 -2.19
N PRO A 238 -9.52 13.88 -2.56
CA PRO A 238 -9.60 15.33 -2.59
C PRO A 238 -9.92 15.88 -1.18
N ILE A 239 -9.15 15.46 -0.18
CA ILE A 239 -9.24 16.05 1.16
C ILE A 239 -8.22 17.19 1.20
N GLU A 240 -8.72 18.42 1.12
CA GLU A 240 -7.91 19.64 1.06
C GLU A 240 -7.18 19.92 2.38
N GLU A 241 -7.68 19.33 3.46
CA GLU A 241 -7.24 19.55 4.83
C GLU A 241 -6.08 18.63 5.25
N LEU A 242 -5.76 17.60 4.44
CA LEU A 242 -4.71 16.64 4.73
C LEU A 242 -3.52 16.78 3.79
N SER A 243 -2.36 16.44 4.34
CA SER A 243 -1.12 16.25 3.61
C SER A 243 -0.50 14.91 3.95
N ILE A 244 0.24 14.36 3.00
CA ILE A 244 0.87 13.05 3.10
C ILE A 244 2.35 13.22 2.75
N VAL A 245 3.23 12.69 3.60
CA VAL A 245 4.67 12.55 3.31
C VAL A 245 4.99 11.07 3.33
N SER A 246 5.46 10.51 2.22
CA SER A 246 5.70 9.08 2.07
C SER A 246 7.04 8.77 1.43
N ALA A 247 7.56 7.58 1.70
CA ALA A 247 8.75 7.03 1.04
C ALA A 247 8.58 5.52 0.86
N ASN A 248 9.20 5.01 -0.20
CA ASN A 248 9.27 3.59 -0.46
C ASN A 248 10.29 2.92 0.47
N TYR A 249 10.01 1.68 0.88
CA TYR A 249 11.00 0.81 1.50
C TYR A 249 11.24 -0.42 0.61
N GLU A 250 12.48 -0.90 0.65
CA GLU A 250 12.99 -1.94 -0.23
C GLU A 250 13.47 -3.14 0.56
N VAL A 251 13.25 -4.33 0.01
CA VAL A 251 13.82 -5.57 0.51
C VAL A 251 14.66 -6.15 -0.61
N ASP A 252 15.93 -6.40 -0.34
CA ASP A 252 16.88 -6.97 -1.31
C ASP A 252 16.93 -6.20 -2.64
N GLY A 253 16.83 -4.86 -2.57
CA GLY A 253 16.91 -3.95 -3.71
C GLY A 253 15.62 -3.86 -4.55
N GLN A 254 14.50 -4.40 -4.04
CA GLN A 254 13.21 -4.28 -4.70
C GLN A 254 12.21 -3.56 -3.79
N VAL A 255 11.46 -2.61 -4.34
CA VAL A 255 10.40 -1.90 -3.61
C VAL A 255 9.33 -2.89 -3.16
N VAL A 256 9.17 -3.04 -1.84
CA VAL A 256 8.19 -3.95 -1.23
C VAL A 256 6.98 -3.18 -0.72
N GLY A 257 7.13 -1.89 -0.41
CA GLY A 257 5.98 -1.07 -0.09
C GLY A 257 6.31 0.39 0.19
N THR A 258 5.31 1.07 0.76
CA THR A 258 5.33 2.50 1.01
C THR A 258 5.01 2.73 2.48
N LEU A 259 5.75 3.61 3.13
CA LEU A 259 5.40 4.14 4.45
C LEU A 259 5.26 5.65 4.41
N GLY A 260 4.54 6.23 5.36
CA GLY A 260 4.34 7.66 5.39
C GLY A 260 3.62 8.17 6.63
N VAL A 261 3.56 9.49 6.69
CA VAL A 261 2.85 10.26 7.71
C VAL A 261 1.70 11.02 7.06
N ILE A 262 0.53 10.97 7.67
CA ILE A 262 -0.67 11.72 7.27
C ILE A 262 -1.00 12.71 8.38
N GLY A 263 -1.05 13.99 8.03
CA GLY A 263 -1.27 15.10 8.95
C GLY A 263 -2.02 16.26 8.30
N PRO A 264 -2.25 17.36 9.03
CA PRO A 264 -2.84 18.58 8.48
C PRO A 264 -1.96 19.21 7.41
N THR A 265 -2.54 20.04 6.55
CA THR A 265 -1.81 20.83 5.55
C THR A 265 -0.76 21.76 6.17
N ARG A 266 -0.95 22.19 7.43
CA ARG A 266 0.07 22.89 8.20
C ARG A 266 0.85 21.92 9.09
N MET A 267 1.98 21.42 8.61
CA MET A 267 2.89 20.58 9.39
C MET A 267 4.36 20.95 9.15
N PRO A 268 5.29 20.59 10.07
CA PRO A 268 6.71 20.85 9.88
C PRO A 268 7.30 19.87 8.86
N TYR A 269 7.12 20.17 7.56
CA TYR A 269 7.48 19.31 6.44
C TYR A 269 8.93 18.82 6.48
N GLU A 270 9.89 19.66 6.85
CA GLU A 270 11.30 19.30 7.01
C GLU A 270 11.48 18.07 7.90
N ARG A 271 10.91 18.15 9.11
CA ARG A 271 10.98 17.09 10.10
C ARG A 271 10.24 15.84 9.61
N MET A 272 9.11 16.01 8.93
CA MET A 272 8.34 14.88 8.39
C MET A 272 9.11 14.13 7.31
N ILE A 273 9.75 14.85 6.39
CA ILE A 273 10.60 14.29 5.33
C ILE A 273 11.73 13.46 5.96
N GLN A 274 12.41 13.99 6.98
CA GLN A 274 13.49 13.29 7.66
C GLN A 274 13.00 12.03 8.39
N ILE A 275 11.91 12.13 9.16
CA ILE A 275 11.33 10.99 9.88
C ILE A 275 10.98 9.87 8.91
N VAL A 276 10.34 10.20 7.79
CA VAL A 276 9.89 9.25 6.77
C VAL A 276 11.08 8.61 6.04
N ASP A 277 12.07 9.39 5.60
CA ASP A 277 13.27 8.86 4.91
C ASP A 277 14.10 7.94 5.82
N ILE A 278 14.26 8.30 7.10
CA ILE A 278 15.01 7.47 8.03
C ILE A 278 14.25 6.18 8.34
N THR A 279 12.94 6.27 8.54
CA THR A 279 12.13 5.10 8.85
C THR A 279 12.07 4.14 7.67
N SER A 280 11.97 4.62 6.44
CA SER A 280 12.00 3.76 5.24
C SER A 280 13.31 2.98 5.13
N ARG A 281 14.45 3.62 5.39
CA ARG A 281 15.77 2.95 5.41
C ARG A 281 15.89 1.94 6.55
N LEU A 282 15.39 2.27 7.74
CA LEU A 282 15.39 1.35 8.87
C LEU A 282 14.57 0.08 8.57
N VAL A 283 13.37 0.25 8.01
CA VAL A 283 12.51 -0.86 7.61
C VAL A 283 13.17 -1.67 6.50
N SER A 284 13.74 -1.00 5.50
CA SER A 284 14.45 -1.67 4.40
C SER A 284 15.59 -2.56 4.91
N ASN A 285 16.39 -2.03 5.83
CA ASN A 285 17.50 -2.77 6.45
C ASN A 285 17.05 -3.89 7.38
N ALA A 286 15.94 -3.72 8.09
CA ALA A 286 15.41 -4.72 9.02
C ALA A 286 14.75 -5.91 8.30
N LEU A 287 14.18 -5.66 7.12
CA LEU A 287 13.51 -6.68 6.30
C LEU A 287 14.45 -7.36 5.29
N SER A 288 15.52 -6.69 4.85
CA SER A 288 16.52 -7.29 3.95
C SER A 288 17.34 -8.34 4.67
N HIS A 289 17.47 -9.52 4.07
CA HIS A 289 18.26 -10.59 4.67
C HIS A 289 19.75 -10.24 4.58
N ARG A 290 20.41 -10.20 5.74
CA ARG A 290 21.87 -10.14 5.83
C ARG A 290 22.42 -11.46 5.26
N LYS A 291 22.89 -11.45 4.01
CA LYS A 291 23.78 -12.50 3.50
C LYS A 291 25.05 -12.57 4.34
#